data_AF-A0A2G6G9H7-F1
#
_entry.id   AF-A0A2G6G9H7-F1
#
_cell.length_a   1.000
_cell.length_b   1.000
_cell.length_c   1.000
_cell.angle_alpha   90.00
_cell.angle_beta   90.00
_cell.angle_gamma   90.00
#
_symmetry.space_group_name_H-M   'P 1'
#
loop_
_entity.id
_entity.type
_entity.pdbx_description
1 polymer ?
#
loop_
_entity_poly.entity_id
_entity_poly.type
_entity_poly.pdbx_seq_one_letter_code
_entity_poly.pdbx_strand_id
1 'polypeptide(L)'
;MDMKKFYVKKSSCPQEQLFWNRENGLHLEVEEYFHKKGYFIPSFLKTENPNGRLNAFSVRHIATYRNEDKAFLNLATTMFGLNPIWLEYQQDKYTQHSKPKTSNLILNTGGERKLKIACPAKNDGKKLNQIQTNFGKSLVDFHHTLWSSLPHSGIRKKFDFSDFLKQFGSAEDYYFYDLALSVAHGVLFKDFHGEHKLSSKGSKEFTRKIVEPAFEKVVKTFGVSPVVVQFSYHQGYEIYPNLKIPKCLQ
;
A
#
# COMPACT_ATOMS: atom_id res chain seq x y z
N MET A 1 5.86 -13.03 18.46
CA MET A 1 6.07 -11.58 18.66
C MET A 1 4.89 -10.96 19.41
N ASP A 2 5.11 -9.94 20.26
CA ASP A 2 4.02 -9.16 20.85
C ASP A 2 3.46 -8.18 19.80
N MET A 3 2.18 -8.31 19.44
CA MET A 3 1.52 -7.46 18.43
C MET A 3 1.66 -5.97 18.75
N LYS A 4 1.74 -5.58 20.03
CA LYS A 4 1.89 -4.19 20.45
C LYS A 4 3.25 -3.59 20.06
N LYS A 5 4.25 -4.42 19.77
CA LYS A 5 5.58 -3.99 19.32
C LYS A 5 5.67 -3.81 17.80
N PHE A 6 4.71 -4.34 17.05
CA PHE A 6 4.69 -4.27 15.60
C PHE A 6 4.28 -2.89 15.07
N TYR A 7 3.34 -2.27 15.77
CA TYR A 7 2.77 -0.98 15.40
C TYR A 7 3.31 0.13 16.31
N VAL A 8 3.40 1.33 15.75
CA VAL A 8 3.60 2.55 16.54
C VAL A 8 2.48 2.65 17.58
N LYS A 9 2.84 2.95 18.82
CA LYS A 9 1.86 3.10 19.91
C LYS A 9 0.87 4.21 19.55
N LYS A 10 -0.41 4.03 19.88
CA LYS A 10 -1.46 5.04 19.62
C LYS A 10 -1.18 6.41 20.23
N SER A 11 -0.40 6.46 21.31
CA SER A 11 0.02 7.68 21.99
C SER A 11 1.25 8.34 21.37
N SER A 12 1.88 7.73 20.38
CA SER A 12 3.13 8.21 19.76
C SER A 12 2.85 8.80 18.39
N CYS A 13 3.57 9.87 18.04
CA CYS A 13 3.50 10.47 16.71
C CYS A 13 4.42 9.71 15.75
N PRO A 14 3.92 9.03 14.70
CA PRO A 14 4.75 8.29 13.77
C PRO A 14 5.71 9.20 12.98
N GLN A 15 5.34 10.48 12.78
CA GLN A 15 6.20 11.47 12.13
C GLN A 15 7.44 11.77 12.97
N GLU A 16 7.30 11.94 14.29
CA GLU A 16 8.41 12.21 15.20
C GLU A 16 9.39 11.04 15.24
N GLN A 17 8.88 9.80 15.30
CA GLN A 17 9.73 8.61 15.26
C GLN A 17 10.52 8.52 13.95
N LEU A 18 9.85 8.74 12.81
CA LEU A 18 10.51 8.69 11.51
C LEU A 18 11.53 9.84 11.35
N PHE A 19 11.22 11.03 11.86
CA PHE A 19 12.15 12.16 11.90
C PHE A 19 13.39 11.83 12.73
N TRP A 20 13.20 11.32 13.95
CA TRP A 20 14.30 10.89 14.82
C TRP A 20 15.17 9.84 14.14
N ASN A 21 14.57 8.84 13.49
CA ASN A 21 15.33 7.82 12.76
C ASN A 21 16.23 8.45 11.69
N ARG A 22 15.75 9.49 10.99
CA ARG A 22 16.52 10.17 9.96
C ARG A 22 17.66 11.01 10.52
N GLU A 23 17.41 11.80 11.56
CA GLU A 23 18.42 12.63 12.23
C GLU A 23 19.57 11.79 12.81
N ASN A 24 19.29 10.54 13.20
CA ASN A 24 20.29 9.59 13.66
C ASN A 24 20.95 8.77 12.52
N GLY A 25 20.77 9.18 11.26
CA GLY A 25 21.47 8.57 10.13
C GLY A 25 20.93 7.23 9.63
N LEU A 26 19.83 6.70 10.19
CA LEU A 26 19.31 5.38 9.81
C LEU A 26 18.89 5.27 8.34
N HIS A 27 18.55 6.40 7.70
CA HIS A 27 18.29 6.41 6.25
C HIS A 27 19.54 6.10 5.43
N LEU A 28 20.72 6.55 5.87
CA LEU A 28 21.99 6.23 5.23
C LEU A 28 22.33 4.76 5.45
N GLU A 29 22.08 4.22 6.65
CA GLU A 29 22.30 2.79 6.94
C GLU A 29 21.41 1.89 6.08
N VAL A 30 20.13 2.24 5.93
CA VAL A 30 19.19 1.52 5.06
C VAL A 30 19.66 1.61 3.59
N GLU A 31 19.98 2.80 3.10
CA GLU A 31 20.48 2.99 1.74
C GLU A 31 21.79 2.22 1.47
N GLU A 32 22.73 2.26 2.40
CA GLU A 32 24.00 1.53 2.32
C GLU A 32 23.77 0.01 2.33
N TYR A 33 22.84 -0.48 3.15
CA TYR A 33 22.47 -1.90 3.16
C TYR A 33 21.97 -2.34 1.78
N PHE A 34 21.05 -1.58 1.19
CA PHE A 34 20.51 -1.87 -0.14
C PHE A 34 21.62 -1.86 -1.19
N HIS A 35 22.47 -0.83 -1.17
CA HIS A 35 23.58 -0.68 -2.10
C HIS A 35 24.58 -1.85 -2.00
N LYS A 36 24.98 -2.26 -0.79
CA LYS A 36 25.87 -3.43 -0.56
C LYS A 36 25.28 -4.74 -1.08
N LYS A 37 23.95 -4.82 -1.20
CA LYS A 37 23.23 -5.97 -1.77
C LYS A 37 22.97 -5.84 -3.27
N GLY A 38 23.44 -4.77 -3.92
CA GLY A 38 23.25 -4.51 -5.34
C GLY A 38 21.87 -3.95 -5.70
N TYR A 39 21.13 -3.45 -4.71
CA TYR A 39 19.80 -2.87 -4.89
C TYR A 39 19.82 -1.35 -4.78
N PHE A 40 18.89 -0.70 -5.46
CA PHE A 40 18.74 0.75 -5.43
C PHE A 40 17.37 1.13 -4.88
N ILE A 41 17.34 2.03 -3.90
CA ILE A 41 16.11 2.65 -3.44
C ILE A 41 15.73 3.73 -4.46
N PRO A 42 14.55 3.64 -5.10
CA PRO A 42 14.08 4.67 -6.01
C PRO A 42 14.15 6.07 -5.39
N SER A 43 14.70 7.04 -6.13
CA SER A 43 14.92 8.40 -5.62
C SER A 43 13.66 9.08 -5.08
N PHE A 44 12.49 8.78 -5.65
CA PHE A 44 11.21 9.35 -5.17
C PHE A 44 10.77 8.85 -3.79
N LEU A 45 11.32 7.71 -3.32
CA LEU A 45 11.13 7.21 -1.96
C LEU A 45 12.08 7.87 -0.96
N LYS A 46 13.22 8.38 -1.46
CA LYS A 46 14.12 9.19 -0.65
C LYS A 46 13.40 10.50 -0.32
N THR A 47 13.36 10.85 0.95
CA THR A 47 12.52 11.90 1.55
C THR A 47 13.03 13.32 1.29
N GLU A 48 13.80 13.55 0.23
CA GLU A 48 14.14 14.87 -0.28
C GLU A 48 12.91 15.47 -0.99
N ASN A 49 11.86 15.69 -0.21
CA ASN A 49 10.67 16.37 -0.69
C ASN A 49 10.92 17.88 -0.54
N PRO A 50 10.68 18.71 -1.57
CA PRO A 50 10.93 20.15 -1.53
C PRO A 50 10.26 20.89 -0.36
N ASN A 51 9.21 20.29 0.21
CA ASN A 51 8.41 20.87 1.26
C ASN A 51 8.76 20.34 2.67
N GLY A 52 9.84 19.57 2.83
CA GLY A 52 10.29 18.99 4.11
C GLY A 52 9.36 17.92 4.71
N ARG A 53 8.30 17.51 4.00
CA ARG A 53 7.33 16.52 4.49
C ARG A 53 7.82 15.09 4.27
N LEU A 54 7.74 14.29 5.33
CA LEU A 54 8.01 12.85 5.31
C LEU A 54 6.91 12.09 4.55
N ASN A 55 7.24 10.90 4.04
CA ASN A 55 6.31 10.10 3.25
C ASN A 55 5.39 9.23 4.13
N ALA A 56 4.16 9.02 3.65
CA ALA A 56 3.24 8.00 4.14
C ALA A 56 3.03 6.98 3.01
N PHE A 57 3.29 5.71 3.27
CA PHE A 57 3.17 4.63 2.31
C PHE A 57 1.86 3.86 2.49
N SER A 58 1.16 3.67 1.37
CA SER A 58 0.01 2.77 1.25
C SER A 58 0.29 1.78 0.14
N VAL A 59 0.66 0.55 0.51
CA VAL A 59 0.91 -0.51 -0.47
C VAL A 59 -0.43 -1.05 -0.99
N ARG A 60 -0.61 -1.05 -2.31
CA ARG A 60 -1.82 -1.47 -3.00
C ARG A 60 -1.48 -2.33 -4.21
N HIS A 61 -2.44 -3.10 -4.68
CA HIS A 61 -2.34 -3.72 -5.99
C HIS A 61 -2.43 -2.66 -7.10
N ILE A 62 -3.43 -1.79 -7.02
CA ILE A 62 -3.64 -0.61 -7.87
C ILE A 62 -4.21 0.50 -6.99
N ALA A 63 -3.70 1.72 -7.13
CA ALA A 63 -4.19 2.94 -6.51
C ALA A 63 -5.52 3.35 -7.17
N THR A 64 -6.51 3.65 -6.34
CA THR A 64 -7.89 3.93 -6.79
C THR A 64 -8.55 4.98 -5.90
N TYR A 65 -9.83 5.25 -6.13
CA TYR A 65 -10.65 6.09 -5.26
C TYR A 65 -11.83 5.32 -4.67
N ARG A 66 -11.54 4.50 -3.66
CA ARG A 66 -12.55 4.00 -2.72
C ARG A 66 -12.43 4.76 -1.39
N ASN A 67 -13.41 4.57 -0.51
CA ASN A 67 -13.42 5.23 0.80
C ASN A 67 -12.17 4.94 1.63
N GLU A 68 -11.57 3.75 1.49
CA GLU A 68 -10.28 3.42 2.12
C GLU A 68 -9.16 4.38 1.69
N ASP A 69 -9.06 4.67 0.39
CA ASP A 69 -8.00 5.55 -0.15
C ASP A 69 -8.24 7.01 0.28
N LYS A 70 -9.50 7.42 0.42
CA LYS A 70 -9.86 8.71 1.03
C LYS A 70 -9.48 8.79 2.50
N ALA A 71 -9.72 7.72 3.26
CA ALA A 71 -9.38 7.65 4.67
C ALA A 71 -7.85 7.68 4.87
N PHE A 72 -7.09 6.92 4.07
CA PHE A 72 -5.63 6.97 4.08
C PHE A 72 -5.12 8.37 3.75
N LEU A 73 -5.65 9.00 2.68
CA LEU A 73 -5.29 10.36 2.31
C LEU A 73 -5.49 11.33 3.47
N ASN A 74 -6.69 11.36 4.06
CA ASN A 74 -7.02 12.25 5.18
C ASN A 74 -6.12 11.99 6.40
N LEU A 75 -5.89 10.73 6.74
CA LEU A 75 -5.06 10.36 7.88
C LEU A 75 -3.60 10.81 7.66
N ALA A 76 -3.03 10.49 6.50
CA ALA A 76 -1.66 10.88 6.16
C ALA A 76 -1.50 12.41 6.16
N THR A 77 -2.39 13.14 5.48
CA THR A 77 -2.19 14.58 5.26
C THR A 77 -2.68 15.43 6.41
N THR A 78 -3.91 15.20 6.88
CA THR A 78 -4.57 16.09 7.83
C THR A 78 -4.20 15.78 9.27
N MET A 79 -4.00 14.50 9.60
CA MET A 79 -3.64 14.13 10.97
C MET A 79 -2.14 14.08 11.22
N PHE A 80 -1.35 13.66 10.22
CA PHE A 80 0.10 13.47 10.39
C PHE A 80 0.97 14.40 9.54
N GLY A 81 0.40 15.27 8.69
CA GLY A 81 1.20 16.18 7.87
C GLY A 81 2.14 15.51 6.86
N LEU A 82 1.91 14.24 6.54
CA LEU A 82 2.75 13.42 5.67
C LEU A 82 2.37 13.58 4.18
N ASN A 83 3.30 13.22 3.31
CA ASN A 83 3.10 13.13 1.86
C ASN A 83 2.58 11.72 1.48
N PRO A 84 1.33 11.57 1.03
CA PRO A 84 0.74 10.27 0.74
C PRO A 84 1.26 9.71 -0.59
N ILE A 85 1.78 8.48 -0.52
CA ILE A 85 2.30 7.72 -1.65
C ILE A 85 1.64 6.34 -1.68
N TRP A 86 1.04 6.02 -2.83
CA TRP A 86 0.55 4.69 -3.14
C TRP A 86 1.63 3.90 -3.86
N LEU A 87 2.10 2.82 -3.24
CA LEU A 87 3.05 1.88 -3.84
C LEU A 87 2.25 0.74 -4.46
N GLU A 88 2.19 0.70 -5.78
CA GLU A 88 1.39 -0.25 -6.53
C GLU A 88 2.19 -1.50 -6.89
N TYR A 89 1.53 -2.66 -6.95
CA TYR A 89 2.13 -3.88 -7.51
C TYR A 89 1.34 -4.31 -8.75
N GLN A 90 1.47 -3.54 -9.84
CA GLN A 90 0.67 -3.73 -11.05
C GLN A 90 0.98 -5.03 -11.81
N GLN A 91 2.15 -5.61 -11.60
CA GLN A 91 2.57 -6.88 -12.20
C GLN A 91 2.20 -8.12 -11.36
N ASP A 92 1.52 -7.93 -10.23
CA ASP A 92 0.96 -9.03 -9.44
C ASP A 92 -0.12 -9.77 -10.26
N LYS A 93 -0.23 -11.09 -10.04
CA LYS A 93 -1.22 -11.92 -10.73
C LYS A 93 -2.58 -11.77 -10.06
N TYR A 94 -3.62 -11.51 -10.85
CA TYR A 94 -4.99 -11.60 -10.40
C TYR A 94 -5.32 -13.04 -10.01
N THR A 95 -5.98 -13.21 -8.87
CA THR A 95 -6.61 -14.47 -8.48
C THR A 95 -8.00 -14.18 -7.93
N GLN A 96 -9.00 -14.93 -8.40
CA GLN A 96 -10.38 -14.80 -7.98
C GLN A 96 -10.60 -15.03 -6.47
N HIS A 97 -9.68 -15.77 -5.83
CA HIS A 97 -9.71 -16.03 -4.39
C HIS A 97 -9.27 -14.83 -3.53
N SER A 98 -8.64 -13.82 -4.13
CA SER A 98 -8.25 -12.59 -3.44
C SER A 98 -9.39 -11.58 -3.48
N LYS A 99 -10.10 -11.42 -2.35
CA LYS A 99 -11.16 -10.39 -2.22
C LYS A 99 -10.67 -8.99 -2.59
N PRO A 100 -9.48 -8.51 -2.12
CA PRO A 100 -8.98 -7.21 -2.52
C PRO A 100 -8.79 -7.07 -4.03
N LYS A 101 -8.19 -8.06 -4.70
CA LYS A 101 -7.99 -8.02 -6.16
C LYS A 101 -9.33 -8.09 -6.90
N THR A 102 -10.26 -8.92 -6.46
CA THR A 102 -11.60 -9.01 -7.05
C THR A 102 -12.39 -7.70 -6.91
N SER A 103 -12.16 -6.94 -5.84
CA SER A 103 -12.77 -5.61 -5.65
C SER A 103 -12.28 -4.55 -6.64
N ASN A 104 -11.23 -4.83 -7.42
CA ASN A 104 -10.81 -4.01 -8.56
C ASN A 104 -11.60 -4.36 -9.83
N LEU A 105 -12.12 -5.58 -9.98
CA LEU A 105 -12.89 -5.99 -11.16
C LEU A 105 -14.41 -5.82 -10.96
N ILE A 106 -14.86 -5.85 -9.71
CA ILE A 106 -16.26 -5.72 -9.30
C ILE A 106 -16.34 -4.64 -8.23
N LEU A 107 -16.78 -3.45 -8.63
CA LEU A 107 -16.78 -2.26 -7.80
C LEU A 107 -18.07 -2.15 -6.99
N ASN A 108 -17.96 -1.89 -5.69
CA ASN A 108 -19.11 -1.58 -4.84
C ASN A 108 -19.40 -0.08 -4.90
N THR A 109 -20.57 0.33 -5.40
CA THR A 109 -20.92 1.75 -5.51
C THR A 109 -21.70 2.28 -4.30
N GLY A 110 -21.78 1.52 -3.19
CA GLY A 110 -22.46 1.94 -1.96
C GLY A 110 -23.95 1.66 -1.90
N GLY A 111 -24.51 1.01 -2.93
CA GLY A 111 -25.87 0.47 -2.94
C GLY A 111 -25.88 -1.04 -3.22
N GLU A 112 -27.03 -1.60 -3.55
CA GLU A 112 -27.16 -3.04 -3.87
C GLU A 112 -26.44 -3.42 -5.17
N ARG A 113 -26.20 -2.46 -6.06
CA ARG A 113 -25.57 -2.69 -7.36
C ARG A 113 -24.05 -2.73 -7.25
N LYS A 114 -23.47 -3.74 -7.88
CA LYS A 114 -22.02 -3.84 -8.11
C LYS A 114 -21.75 -3.61 -9.59
N LEU A 115 -20.76 -2.78 -9.91
CA LEU A 115 -20.33 -2.58 -11.29
C LEU A 115 -19.22 -3.58 -11.64
N LYS A 116 -19.52 -4.52 -12.54
CA LYS A 116 -18.53 -5.45 -13.07
C LYS A 116 -17.81 -4.82 -14.26
N ILE A 117 -16.57 -4.39 -14.05
CA ILE A 117 -15.76 -3.72 -15.08
C ILE A 117 -14.88 -4.67 -15.86
N ALA A 118 -14.68 -5.91 -15.38
CA ALA A 118 -14.04 -6.99 -16.11
C ALA A 118 -14.55 -8.34 -15.59
N CYS A 119 -14.35 -9.43 -16.34
CA CYS A 119 -14.77 -10.76 -15.89
C CYS A 119 -13.68 -11.44 -15.04
N PRO A 120 -13.93 -11.77 -13.75
CA PRO A 120 -12.98 -12.50 -12.90
C PRO A 120 -12.43 -13.77 -13.53
N ALA A 121 -13.31 -14.70 -13.94
CA ALA A 121 -12.89 -16.01 -14.45
C ALA A 121 -12.01 -15.93 -15.70
N LYS A 122 -12.25 -14.95 -16.60
CA LYS A 122 -11.45 -14.77 -17.82
C LYS A 122 -10.07 -14.15 -17.58
N ASN A 123 -9.82 -13.63 -16.37
CA ASN A 123 -8.61 -12.90 -16.05
C ASN A 123 -7.80 -13.56 -14.93
N ASP A 124 -8.24 -14.69 -14.38
CA ASP A 124 -7.49 -15.47 -13.40
C ASP A 124 -6.10 -15.81 -13.92
N GLY A 125 -5.07 -15.58 -13.10
CA GLY A 125 -3.67 -15.78 -13.45
C GLY A 125 -3.01 -14.67 -14.28
N LYS A 126 -3.78 -13.75 -14.89
CA LYS A 126 -3.20 -12.60 -15.62
C LYS A 126 -2.61 -11.56 -14.67
N LYS A 127 -1.58 -10.85 -15.11
CA LYS A 127 -1.10 -9.67 -14.35
C LYS A 127 -2.15 -8.58 -14.36
N LEU A 128 -2.23 -7.80 -13.29
CA LEU A 128 -3.24 -6.73 -13.17
C LEU A 128 -3.11 -5.70 -14.30
N ASN A 129 -1.88 -5.34 -14.69
CA ASN A 129 -1.62 -4.44 -15.82
C ASN A 129 -1.95 -5.02 -17.21
N GLN A 130 -2.29 -6.30 -17.32
CA GLN A 130 -2.69 -6.96 -18.57
C GLN A 130 -4.22 -7.11 -18.69
N ILE A 131 -4.98 -6.77 -17.64
CA ILE A 131 -6.43 -6.91 -17.64
C ILE A 131 -7.05 -5.74 -18.39
N GLN A 132 -7.88 -6.04 -19.38
CA GLN A 132 -8.71 -5.06 -20.07
C GLN A 132 -10.09 -4.99 -19.41
N THR A 133 -10.61 -3.77 -19.28
CA THR A 133 -11.97 -3.52 -18.80
C THR A 133 -12.97 -3.63 -19.94
N ASN A 134 -14.25 -3.78 -19.60
CA ASN A 134 -15.39 -3.74 -20.53
C ASN A 134 -15.55 -2.36 -21.19
N PHE A 135 -14.76 -1.37 -20.79
CA PHE A 135 -14.74 0.00 -21.33
C PHE A 135 -13.56 0.25 -22.28
N GLY A 136 -12.82 -0.80 -22.66
CA GLY A 136 -11.68 -0.69 -23.59
C GLY A 136 -10.43 -0.05 -23.01
N LYS A 137 -10.39 0.24 -21.70
CA LYS A 137 -9.18 0.69 -20.98
C LYS A 137 -8.53 -0.46 -20.24
N SER A 138 -7.22 -0.37 -20.01
CA SER A 138 -6.56 -1.25 -19.03
C SER A 138 -7.17 -1.05 -17.64
N LEU A 139 -7.11 -2.09 -16.80
CA LEU A 139 -7.58 -2.04 -15.42
C LEU A 139 -6.86 -0.94 -14.63
N VAL A 140 -5.55 -0.81 -14.84
CA VAL A 140 -4.71 0.23 -14.21
C VAL A 140 -5.19 1.62 -14.61
N ASP A 141 -5.32 1.91 -15.91
CA ASP A 141 -5.75 3.23 -16.39
C ASP A 141 -7.15 3.60 -15.90
N PHE A 142 -8.04 2.62 -15.85
CA PHE A 142 -9.39 2.80 -15.31
C PHE A 142 -9.33 3.25 -13.84
N HIS A 143 -8.60 2.54 -12.99
CA HIS A 143 -8.48 2.90 -11.56
C HIS A 143 -7.67 4.19 -11.34
N HIS A 144 -6.67 4.47 -12.17
CA HIS A 144 -5.91 5.71 -12.12
C HIS A 144 -6.79 6.91 -12.48
N THR A 145 -7.73 6.75 -13.42
CA THR A 145 -8.75 7.77 -13.70
C THR A 145 -9.58 8.06 -12.45
N LEU A 146 -10.00 7.02 -11.72
CA LEU A 146 -10.73 7.20 -10.44
C LEU A 146 -9.85 7.87 -9.39
N TRP A 147 -8.62 7.40 -9.20
CA TRP A 147 -7.67 7.95 -8.24
C TRP A 147 -7.39 9.44 -8.47
N SER A 148 -7.33 9.89 -9.73
CA SER A 148 -7.15 11.31 -10.07
C SER A 148 -8.29 12.20 -9.54
N SER A 149 -9.46 11.64 -9.25
CA SER A 149 -10.60 12.37 -8.67
C SER A 149 -10.61 12.40 -7.13
N LEU A 150 -9.59 11.86 -6.46
CA LEU A 150 -9.40 12.07 -5.01
C LEU A 150 -9.29 13.58 -4.70
N PRO A 151 -10.07 14.08 -3.72
CA PRO A 151 -10.04 15.49 -3.34
C PRO A 151 -8.76 15.79 -2.57
N HIS A 152 -7.83 16.55 -3.13
CA HIS A 152 -6.67 17.03 -2.38
C HIS A 152 -6.03 18.27 -3.00
N SER A 153 -5.64 19.22 -2.15
CA SER A 153 -4.91 20.44 -2.50
C SER A 153 -3.38 20.30 -2.41
N GLY A 154 -2.86 19.14 -1.99
CA GLY A 154 -1.42 18.89 -1.84
C GLY A 154 -0.86 17.87 -2.84
N ILE A 155 0.46 17.64 -2.70
CA ILE A 155 1.18 16.61 -3.46
C ILE A 155 0.72 15.24 -2.98
N ARG A 156 0.34 14.38 -3.93
CA ARG A 156 0.11 12.96 -3.72
C ARG A 156 0.72 12.20 -4.88
N LYS A 157 1.28 11.02 -4.63
CA LYS A 157 1.97 10.23 -5.66
C LYS A 157 1.43 8.81 -5.70
N LYS A 158 1.47 8.20 -6.88
CA LYS A 158 1.36 6.76 -7.06
C LYS A 158 2.58 6.31 -7.85
N PHE A 159 3.06 5.11 -7.56
CA PHE A 159 4.23 4.56 -8.23
C PHE A 159 4.05 3.06 -8.44
N ASP A 160 4.37 2.58 -9.65
CA ASP A 160 4.44 1.13 -9.89
C ASP A 160 5.71 0.56 -9.29
N PHE A 161 5.55 -0.07 -8.13
CA PHE A 161 6.61 -0.66 -7.35
C PHE A 161 6.98 -2.09 -7.80
N SER A 162 6.35 -2.56 -8.88
CA SER A 162 6.55 -3.92 -9.40
C SER A 162 8.01 -4.27 -9.66
N ASP A 163 8.75 -3.40 -10.36
CA ASP A 163 10.13 -3.70 -10.75
C ASP A 163 11.10 -3.65 -9.57
N PHE A 164 10.78 -2.86 -8.54
CA PHE A 164 11.52 -2.89 -7.28
C PHE A 164 11.30 -4.23 -6.56
N LEU A 165 10.04 -4.62 -6.34
CA LEU A 165 9.72 -5.87 -5.62
C LEU A 165 10.28 -7.11 -6.32
N LYS A 166 10.28 -7.11 -7.65
CA LYS A 166 10.81 -8.21 -8.48
C LYS A 166 12.30 -8.46 -8.34
N GLN A 167 13.09 -7.45 -7.94
CA GLN A 167 14.52 -7.63 -7.73
C GLN A 167 14.84 -8.62 -6.61
N PHE A 168 13.91 -8.80 -5.68
CA PHE A 168 14.13 -9.64 -4.49
C PHE A 168 13.58 -11.05 -4.64
N GLY A 169 12.59 -11.29 -5.52
CA GLY A 169 12.01 -12.61 -5.74
C GLY A 169 10.58 -12.73 -5.19
N SER A 170 10.37 -13.68 -4.27
CA SER A 170 9.03 -13.98 -3.73
C SER A 170 8.63 -13.01 -2.61
N ALA A 171 7.42 -13.18 -2.06
CA ALA A 171 6.96 -12.36 -0.94
C ALA A 171 7.84 -12.51 0.30
N GLU A 172 8.28 -13.72 0.57
CA GLU A 172 9.27 -14.07 1.59
C GLU A 172 10.53 -13.21 1.46
N ASP A 173 10.97 -12.95 0.23
CA ASP A 173 12.20 -12.22 -0.04
C ASP A 173 11.99 -10.70 0.03
N TYR A 174 10.94 -10.18 -0.62
CA TYR A 174 10.77 -8.73 -0.74
C TYR A 174 10.23 -8.06 0.53
N TYR A 175 9.55 -8.79 1.44
CA TYR A 175 8.93 -8.17 2.62
C TYR A 175 9.95 -7.57 3.59
N PHE A 176 11.15 -8.14 3.67
CA PHE A 176 12.23 -7.53 4.44
C PHE A 176 12.57 -6.14 3.89
N TYR A 177 12.72 -6.01 2.56
CA TYR A 177 13.10 -4.75 1.93
C TYR A 177 11.94 -3.73 1.96
N ASP A 178 10.70 -4.17 1.76
CA ASP A 178 9.51 -3.32 1.88
C ASP A 178 9.40 -2.72 3.29
N LEU A 179 9.58 -3.55 4.34
CA LEU A 179 9.56 -3.07 5.73
C LEU A 179 10.78 -2.23 6.09
N ALA A 180 11.96 -2.52 5.53
CA ALA A 180 13.18 -1.75 5.76
C ALA A 180 13.04 -0.30 5.28
N LEU A 181 12.27 -0.03 4.22
CA LEU A 181 11.96 1.34 3.78
C LEU A 181 11.25 2.12 4.89
N SER A 182 10.41 1.46 5.68
CA SER A 182 9.72 2.09 6.79
C SER A 182 10.54 2.29 8.05
N VAL A 183 11.82 1.94 8.04
CA VAL A 183 12.75 2.38 9.07
C VAL A 183 12.99 3.89 8.96
N ALA A 184 13.20 4.45 7.75
CA ALA A 184 13.63 5.84 7.62
C ALA A 184 13.13 6.63 6.38
N HIS A 185 12.41 5.99 5.46
CA HIS A 185 11.94 6.61 4.22
C HIS A 185 10.43 6.90 4.19
N GLY A 186 9.63 6.28 5.07
CA GLY A 186 8.20 6.61 5.17
C GLY A 186 7.44 5.79 6.20
N VAL A 187 6.31 6.33 6.65
CA VAL A 187 5.41 5.66 7.59
C VAL A 187 4.52 4.69 6.82
N LEU A 188 4.55 3.39 7.13
CA LEU A 188 3.69 2.40 6.47
C LEU A 188 2.30 2.35 7.14
N PHE A 189 1.26 2.60 6.36
CA PHE A 189 -0.13 2.46 6.80
C PHE A 189 -0.67 1.09 6.39
N LYS A 190 -0.64 0.15 7.34
CA LYS A 190 -1.06 -1.23 7.09
C LYS A 190 -1.57 -1.90 8.37
N ASP A 191 -2.59 -2.72 8.22
CA ASP A 191 -2.99 -3.68 9.24
C ASP A 191 -2.63 -5.09 8.78
N PHE A 192 -1.61 -5.66 9.42
CA PHE A 192 -1.13 -7.02 9.16
C PHE A 192 -1.87 -8.07 9.99
N HIS A 193 -2.35 -7.68 11.16
CA HIS A 193 -2.92 -8.60 12.14
C HIS A 193 -4.45 -8.65 12.07
N GLY A 194 -5.06 -7.68 11.39
CA GLY A 194 -6.42 -7.73 10.85
C GLY A 194 -7.42 -8.39 11.79
N GLU A 195 -7.82 -7.70 12.85
CA GLU A 195 -8.84 -8.20 13.79
C GLU A 195 -10.23 -8.34 13.15
N HIS A 196 -10.43 -7.75 11.96
CA HIS A 196 -11.70 -7.79 11.26
C HIS A 196 -12.00 -9.16 10.65
N LYS A 197 -13.25 -9.63 10.77
CA LYS A 197 -13.77 -10.89 10.21
C LYS A 197 -13.62 -11.05 8.68
N LEU A 198 -13.20 -9.99 7.99
CA LEU A 198 -12.97 -9.99 6.54
C LEU A 198 -11.52 -10.34 6.16
N SER A 199 -10.60 -10.40 7.13
CA SER A 199 -9.29 -11.01 6.91
C SER A 199 -9.50 -12.50 6.64
N SER A 200 -9.06 -12.97 5.47
CA SER A 200 -9.13 -14.39 5.16
C SER A 200 -8.21 -15.15 6.13
N LYS A 201 -8.49 -16.45 6.39
CA LYS A 201 -7.55 -17.32 7.13
C LYS A 201 -6.13 -17.24 6.52
N GLY A 202 -6.04 -17.14 5.19
CA GLY A 202 -4.78 -16.93 4.47
C GLY A 202 -4.04 -15.64 4.84
N SER A 203 -4.74 -14.57 5.26
CA SER A 203 -4.09 -13.33 5.71
C SER A 203 -3.33 -13.52 7.02
N LYS A 204 -3.88 -14.27 7.99
CA LYS A 204 -3.21 -14.51 9.28
C LYS A 204 -1.98 -15.41 9.12
N GLU A 205 -2.12 -16.45 8.31
CA GLU A 205 -1.02 -17.36 8.00
C GLU A 205 0.09 -16.64 7.23
N PHE A 206 -0.26 -15.81 6.25
CA PHE A 206 0.68 -14.99 5.52
C PHE A 206 1.44 -14.04 6.46
N THR A 207 0.74 -13.32 7.35
CA THR A 207 1.40 -12.44 8.33
C THR A 207 2.40 -13.20 9.19
N ARG A 208 1.99 -14.32 9.80
CA ARG A 208 2.86 -15.11 10.67
C ARG A 208 4.05 -15.74 9.95
N LYS A 209 3.87 -16.22 8.71
CA LYS A 209 4.93 -16.92 7.97
C LYS A 209 5.87 -15.99 7.22
N ILE A 210 5.40 -14.81 6.82
CA ILE A 210 6.12 -13.93 5.89
C ILE A 210 6.45 -12.59 6.55
N VAL A 211 5.44 -11.91 7.07
CA VAL A 211 5.58 -10.52 7.53
C VAL A 211 6.29 -10.45 8.88
N GLU A 212 5.89 -11.26 9.86
CA GLU A 212 6.49 -11.25 11.20
C GLU A 212 7.99 -11.60 11.15
N PRO A 213 8.44 -12.65 10.44
CA PRO A 213 9.87 -12.95 10.33
C PRO A 213 10.65 -11.86 9.61
N ALA A 214 10.07 -11.25 8.56
CA ALA A 214 10.69 -10.12 7.87
C ALA A 214 10.84 -8.91 8.80
N PHE A 215 9.82 -8.59 9.60
CA PHE A 215 9.86 -7.51 10.58
C PHE A 215 10.94 -7.75 11.65
N GLU A 216 10.99 -8.94 12.25
CA GLU A 216 12.00 -9.30 13.24
C GLU A 216 13.42 -9.21 12.65
N LYS A 217 13.59 -9.62 11.39
CA LYS A 217 14.85 -9.46 10.66
C LYS A 217 15.22 -8.00 10.46
N VAL A 218 14.28 -7.11 10.13
CA VAL A 218 14.53 -5.66 10.02
C VAL A 218 14.96 -5.08 11.37
N VAL A 219 14.25 -5.40 12.46
CA VAL A 219 14.61 -4.96 13.82
C VAL A 219 16.01 -5.41 14.20
N LYS A 220 16.35 -6.68 13.93
CA LYS A 220 17.68 -7.22 14.19
C LYS A 220 18.77 -6.53 13.34
N THR A 221 18.43 -6.12 12.12
CA THR A 221 19.40 -5.54 11.18
C THR A 221 19.70 -4.08 11.49
N PHE A 222 18.68 -3.27 11.80
CA PHE A 222 18.82 -1.82 11.97
C PHE A 222 18.63 -1.35 13.42
N GLY A 223 18.45 -2.27 14.36
CA GLY A 223 18.28 -1.96 15.79
C GLY A 223 16.95 -1.29 16.17
N VAL A 224 16.11 -0.93 15.19
CA VAL A 224 14.82 -0.26 15.42
C VAL A 224 13.68 -0.91 14.65
N SER A 225 12.47 -0.75 15.16
CA SER A 225 11.25 -1.19 14.46
C SER A 225 10.92 -0.27 13.28
N PRO A 226 10.46 -0.83 12.15
CA PRO A 226 9.76 -0.07 11.12
C PRO A 226 8.62 0.77 11.70
N VAL A 227 8.44 1.98 11.17
CA VAL A 227 7.36 2.89 11.56
C VAL A 227 6.07 2.49 10.86
N VAL A 228 5.32 1.57 11.48
CA VAL A 228 4.04 1.05 10.97
C VAL A 228 2.87 1.60 11.77
N VAL A 229 1.94 2.28 11.11
CA VAL A 229 0.66 2.70 11.68
C VAL A 229 -0.40 1.66 11.33
N GLN A 230 -1.09 1.16 12.37
CA GLN A 230 -2.21 0.26 12.18
C GLN A 230 -3.36 0.99 11.49
N PHE A 231 -3.56 0.69 10.21
CA PHE A 231 -4.65 1.23 9.39
C PHE A 231 -5.68 0.13 9.10
N SER A 232 -6.56 -0.10 10.07
CA SER A 232 -7.53 -1.18 10.02
C SER A 232 -8.67 -0.90 9.05
N TYR A 233 -9.20 -1.97 8.47
CA TYR A 233 -10.38 -1.88 7.63
C TYR A 233 -11.63 -1.53 8.44
N HIS A 234 -12.47 -0.66 7.88
CA HIS A 234 -13.80 -0.36 8.38
C HIS A 234 -14.85 -0.66 7.31
N GLN A 235 -16.05 -1.09 7.72
CA GLN A 235 -17.17 -1.30 6.81
C GLN A 235 -17.42 -0.03 5.96
N GLY A 236 -17.62 -0.22 4.66
CA GLY A 236 -17.82 0.87 3.71
C GLY A 236 -16.54 1.38 3.05
N TYR A 237 -15.35 0.92 3.47
CA TYR A 237 -14.07 1.26 2.83
C TYR A 237 -13.95 0.74 1.40
N GLU A 238 -14.68 -0.32 1.06
CA GLU A 238 -14.78 -0.92 -0.26
C GLU A 238 -15.65 -0.11 -1.24
N ILE A 239 -16.38 0.91 -0.75
CA ILE A 239 -17.29 1.71 -1.57
C ILE A 239 -16.52 2.71 -2.42
N TYR A 240 -16.92 2.85 -3.68
CA TYR A 240 -16.46 3.83 -4.65
C TYR A 240 -17.48 4.99 -4.73
N PRO A 241 -17.29 6.06 -3.93
CA PRO A 241 -18.36 7.03 -3.64
C PRO A 241 -18.77 7.94 -4.81
N ASN A 242 -17.93 8.06 -5.85
CA ASN A 242 -18.13 9.02 -6.95
C ASN A 242 -18.18 8.37 -8.32
N LEU A 243 -18.55 7.08 -8.38
CA LEU A 243 -18.55 6.35 -9.64
C LEU A 243 -19.77 6.74 -10.49
N LYS A 244 -19.62 7.79 -11.31
CA LYS A 244 -20.60 8.15 -12.34
C LYS A 244 -20.51 7.13 -13.47
N ILE A 245 -21.41 6.14 -13.47
CA ILE A 245 -21.54 5.18 -14.57
C ILE A 245 -22.02 5.97 -15.80
N PRO A 246 -21.28 6.00 -16.92
CA PRO A 246 -21.77 6.63 -18.14
C PRO A 246 -23.10 5.99 -18.55
N LYS A 247 -24.09 6.79 -18.97
CA LYS A 247 -25.46 6.32 -19.28
C LYS A 247 -25.51 5.18 -20.31
N CYS A 248 -24.50 5.06 -21.18
CA CYS A 248 -24.39 3.98 -22.17
C CYS A 248 -24.09 2.58 -21.59
N LEU A 249 -23.93 2.49 -20.27
CA LEU A 249 -23.56 1.27 -19.54
C LEU A 249 -24.55 0.93 -18.42
N GLN A 250 -25.66 1.67 -18.34
CA GLN A 250 -26.82 1.40 -17.47
C GLN A 250 -27.82 0.52 -18.20
#